data_AF-A0A9D8K9G0-F1
#
_entry.id   AF-A0A9D8K9G0-F1
#
_cell.length_a   1.000
_cell.length_b   1.000
_cell.length_c   1.000
_cell.angle_alpha   90.00
_cell.angle_beta   90.00
_cell.angle_gamma   90.00
#
_symmetry.space_group_name_H-M   'P 1'
#
loop_
_entity.id
_entity.type
_entity.pdbx_description
1 polymer ?
#
loop_
_entity_poly.entity_id
_entity_poly.type
_entity_poly.pdbx_seq_one_letter_code
_entity_poly.pdbx_strand_id
1 'polypeptide(L)'
;MAIATLLKDSAYAQDFMGGTMVQSFLNVNDYHRQHAPASGTIIEAGFIPGHVYMDVSLDRVKIKDKEPVDAADGCQTDPHLEAHDPTGFQFRQCRGLFVLQTPIGKIAVLPVGMAQVSSVVFVRPGSEELMRLSAEEQKILSYEEQVNLINARIQRDIVGRTVKKVDMITSMVLDGDRDEGTASVADGAPLEEVCFGHRQVLAAPGKPRPAARASALPPALTTATPPHWHARTSPTFPA
;
A
#
# COMPACT_ATOMS: atom_id res chain seq x y z
N MET A 1 4.73 -14.92 -2.00
CA MET A 1 3.81 -14.79 -0.85
C MET A 1 2.47 -15.40 -1.21
N ALA A 2 1.69 -15.87 -0.23
CA ALA A 2 0.46 -16.63 -0.45
C ALA A 2 -0.79 -15.74 -0.60
N ILE A 3 -1.77 -16.20 -1.37
CA ILE A 3 -3.05 -15.50 -1.60
C ILE A 3 -3.81 -15.20 -0.30
N ALA A 4 -3.72 -16.10 0.68
CA ALA A 4 -4.28 -15.91 2.02
C ALA A 4 -3.69 -14.69 2.73
N THR A 5 -2.41 -14.37 2.52
CA THR A 5 -1.83 -13.14 3.09
C THR A 5 -2.35 -11.88 2.38
N LEU A 6 -2.55 -11.95 1.06
CA LEU A 6 -3.05 -10.82 0.27
C LEU A 6 -4.50 -10.48 0.64
N LEU A 7 -5.36 -11.48 0.74
CA LEU A 7 -6.78 -11.33 1.06
C LEU A 7 -7.06 -11.37 2.57
N LYS A 8 -6.02 -11.55 3.40
CA LYS A 8 -6.09 -11.68 4.85
C LYS A 8 -7.08 -12.79 5.25
N ASP A 9 -8.06 -12.48 6.09
CA ASP A 9 -9.01 -13.45 6.66
C ASP A 9 -10.24 -13.66 5.75
N SER A 10 -10.12 -13.35 4.45
CA SER A 10 -11.21 -13.51 3.49
C SER A 10 -11.69 -14.96 3.41
N ALA A 11 -13.01 -15.13 3.53
CA ALA A 11 -13.66 -16.44 3.40
C ALA A 11 -13.48 -17.05 1.99
N TYR A 12 -13.19 -16.22 0.99
CA TYR A 12 -13.04 -16.62 -0.42
C TYR A 12 -11.58 -16.79 -0.85
N ALA A 13 -10.61 -16.67 0.05
CA ALA A 13 -9.19 -16.69 -0.33
C ALA A 13 -8.77 -17.96 -1.10
N GLN A 14 -9.37 -19.10 -0.77
CA GLN A 14 -9.08 -20.39 -1.43
C GLN A 14 -9.61 -20.45 -2.87
N ASP A 15 -10.67 -19.70 -3.20
CA ASP A 15 -11.27 -19.69 -4.53
C ASP A 15 -10.37 -19.03 -5.58
N PHE A 16 -9.39 -18.25 -5.14
CA PHE A 16 -8.42 -17.57 -6.00
C PHE A 16 -7.12 -18.37 -6.21
N MET A 17 -6.99 -19.53 -5.56
CA MET A 17 -5.82 -20.40 -5.78
C MET A 17 -5.79 -20.91 -7.22
N GLY A 18 -4.61 -20.83 -7.86
CA GLY A 18 -4.45 -21.18 -9.26
C GLY A 18 -5.10 -20.20 -10.25
N GLY A 19 -5.65 -19.07 -9.75
CA GLY A 19 -6.21 -18.01 -10.57
C GLY A 19 -5.15 -17.14 -11.26
N THR A 20 -5.63 -16.11 -11.95
CA THR A 20 -4.79 -15.11 -12.62
C THR A 20 -4.80 -13.80 -11.83
N MET A 21 -3.61 -13.24 -11.58
CA MET A 21 -3.46 -11.92 -10.96
C MET A 21 -2.95 -10.92 -11.99
N VAL A 22 -3.54 -9.74 -12.00
CA VAL A 22 -3.06 -8.58 -12.76
C VAL A 22 -2.76 -7.47 -11.75
N GLN A 23 -1.60 -6.83 -11.90
CA GLN A 23 -1.19 -5.67 -11.13
C GLN A 23 -1.05 -4.50 -12.08
N SER A 24 -1.60 -3.35 -11.69
CA SER A 24 -1.47 -2.09 -12.42
C SER A 24 -1.02 -1.01 -11.44
N PHE A 25 -0.02 -0.25 -11.84
CA PHE A 25 0.47 0.91 -11.09
C PHE A 25 -0.17 2.19 -11.64
N LEU A 26 -0.56 3.09 -10.75
CA LEU A 26 -1.07 4.41 -11.09
C LEU A 26 -0.07 5.45 -10.58
N ASN A 27 0.44 6.28 -11.47
CA ASN A 27 1.29 7.40 -11.13
C ASN A 27 0.47 8.51 -10.45
N VAL A 28 1.14 9.45 -9.79
CA VAL A 28 0.51 10.52 -8.98
C VAL A 28 -0.51 11.33 -9.79
N ASN A 29 -0.26 11.54 -11.09
CA ASN A 29 -1.12 12.33 -11.98
C ASN A 29 -2.19 11.50 -12.71
N ASP A 30 -2.29 10.20 -12.46
CA ASP A 30 -3.27 9.34 -13.11
C ASP A 30 -4.67 9.48 -12.47
N TYR A 31 -5.66 8.85 -13.11
CA TYR A 31 -7.03 8.82 -12.62
C TYR A 31 -7.19 7.83 -11.46
N HIS A 32 -7.22 8.35 -10.23
CA HIS A 32 -7.24 7.57 -8.97
C HIS A 32 -8.62 7.09 -8.52
N ARG A 33 -9.55 6.85 -9.46
CA ARG A 33 -10.85 6.22 -9.16
C ARG A 33 -10.92 4.88 -9.85
N GLN A 34 -11.25 3.86 -9.07
CA GLN A 34 -11.35 2.49 -9.58
C GLN A 34 -12.80 2.10 -9.76
N HIS A 35 -13.07 1.47 -10.89
CA HIS A 35 -14.39 1.05 -11.30
C HIS A 35 -14.52 -0.47 -11.28
N ALA A 36 -15.74 -0.97 -11.10
CA ALA A 36 -16.03 -2.39 -11.16
C ALA A 36 -15.64 -2.96 -12.54
N PRO A 37 -14.77 -3.98 -12.58
CA PRO A 37 -14.29 -4.56 -13.85
C PRO A 37 -15.38 -5.36 -14.58
N ALA A 38 -16.40 -5.82 -13.85
CA ALA A 38 -17.54 -6.56 -14.36
C ALA A 38 -18.78 -6.30 -13.50
N SER A 39 -19.96 -6.51 -14.08
CA SER A 39 -21.22 -6.47 -13.35
C SER A 39 -21.35 -7.70 -12.45
N GLY A 40 -21.82 -7.51 -11.22
CA GLY A 40 -21.98 -8.59 -10.25
C GLY A 40 -22.39 -8.10 -8.87
N THR A 41 -22.44 -9.02 -7.92
CA THR A 41 -22.78 -8.74 -6.52
C THR A 41 -21.51 -8.72 -5.68
N ILE A 42 -21.34 -7.69 -4.85
CA ILE A 42 -20.23 -7.63 -3.89
C ILE A 42 -20.54 -8.58 -2.74
N ILE A 43 -19.83 -9.70 -2.65
CA ILE A 43 -20.05 -10.76 -1.65
C ILE A 43 -19.11 -10.63 -0.45
N GLU A 44 -18.05 -9.85 -0.56
CA GLU A 44 -17.19 -9.42 0.54
C GLU A 44 -16.57 -8.07 0.20
N ALA A 45 -16.46 -7.19 1.21
CA ALA A 45 -15.68 -5.98 1.10
C ALA A 45 -15.12 -5.59 2.47
N GLY A 46 -13.97 -4.93 2.49
CA GLY A 46 -13.37 -4.46 3.74
C GLY A 46 -12.10 -3.66 3.53
N PHE A 47 -11.81 -2.80 4.49
CA PHE A 47 -10.55 -2.11 4.62
C PHE A 47 -9.57 -2.97 5.44
N ILE A 48 -8.39 -3.20 4.87
CA ILE A 48 -7.30 -3.95 5.50
C ILE A 48 -6.19 -2.96 5.88
N PRO A 49 -5.96 -2.73 7.19
CA PRO A 49 -4.86 -1.90 7.66
C PRO A 49 -3.50 -2.44 7.22
N GLY A 50 -2.58 -1.53 6.96
CA GLY A 50 -1.21 -1.86 6.57
C GLY A 50 -0.32 -0.62 6.57
N HIS A 51 0.93 -0.82 6.16
CA HIS A 51 1.89 0.26 6.01
C HIS A 51 1.64 1.06 4.73
N VAL A 52 2.25 2.24 4.63
CA VAL A 52 2.25 3.03 3.40
C VAL A 52 3.69 3.43 3.14
N TYR A 53 4.29 2.83 2.11
CA TYR A 53 5.66 3.12 1.74
C TYR A 53 5.90 2.90 0.26
N MET A 54 6.88 3.60 -0.28
CA MET A 54 7.30 3.48 -1.67
C MET A 54 8.80 3.21 -1.68
N ASP A 55 9.21 2.27 -2.53
CA ASP A 55 10.62 2.01 -2.78
C ASP A 55 11.12 3.02 -3.80
N VAL A 56 12.17 3.74 -3.45
CA VAL A 56 12.70 4.85 -4.24
C VAL A 56 14.19 4.67 -4.40
N SER A 57 14.66 4.57 -5.64
CA SER A 57 16.09 4.66 -5.94
C SER A 57 16.48 6.09 -6.31
N LEU A 58 17.73 6.42 -6.03
CA LEU A 58 18.36 7.63 -6.53
C LEU A 58 19.23 7.27 -7.72
N ASP A 59 18.74 7.61 -8.90
CA ASP A 59 19.41 7.40 -10.15
C ASP A 59 20.12 8.69 -10.57
N ARG A 60 21.41 8.60 -10.88
CA ARG A 60 22.19 9.74 -11.36
C ARG A 60 22.15 9.76 -12.88
N VAL A 61 21.22 10.52 -13.43
CA VAL A 61 21.06 10.62 -14.89
C VAL A 61 22.07 11.64 -15.43
N LYS A 62 22.84 11.24 -16.46
CA LYS A 62 23.72 12.16 -17.18
C LYS A 62 22.85 13.09 -18.02
N ILE A 63 22.96 14.40 -17.79
CA ILE A 63 22.25 15.41 -18.58
C ILE A 63 22.82 15.37 -20.00
N LYS A 64 21.99 14.98 -20.99
CA LYS A 64 22.43 14.89 -22.39
C LYS A 64 22.43 16.22 -23.14
N ASP A 65 21.75 17.25 -22.63
CA ASP A 65 21.44 18.46 -23.42
C ASP A 65 21.71 19.80 -22.71
N LYS A 66 22.63 19.86 -21.74
CA LYS A 66 23.14 21.15 -21.24
C LYS A 66 24.53 21.40 -21.79
N GLU A 67 24.66 22.47 -22.58
CA GLU A 67 25.96 23.07 -22.91
C GLU A 67 26.78 23.23 -21.62
N PRO A 68 28.09 22.95 -21.63
CA PRO A 68 28.90 23.00 -20.43
C PRO A 68 28.96 24.45 -19.95
N VAL A 69 28.19 24.75 -18.90
CA VAL A 69 28.47 25.91 -18.06
C VAL A 69 29.71 25.57 -17.26
N ASP A 70 30.78 26.35 -17.49
CA ASP A 70 32.10 26.24 -16.86
C ASP A 70 31.99 25.93 -15.36
N ALA A 71 32.09 24.66 -15.01
CA ALA A 71 32.18 24.19 -13.65
C ALA A 71 33.33 23.20 -13.58
N ALA A 72 34.38 23.60 -12.87
CA ALA A 72 35.62 22.87 -12.64
C ALA A 72 35.46 21.56 -11.85
N ASP A 73 34.25 21.00 -11.74
CA ASP A 73 33.97 19.71 -11.12
C ASP A 73 33.12 18.86 -12.08
N GLY A 74 33.81 18.01 -12.84
CA GLY A 74 33.22 17.13 -13.83
C GLY A 74 32.34 16.05 -13.22
N CYS A 75 31.05 16.34 -13.00
CA CYS A 75 29.92 15.43 -13.23
C CYS A 75 28.61 16.20 -13.00
N GLN A 76 28.03 16.80 -14.04
CA GLN A 76 26.66 17.33 -13.96
C GLN A 76 25.67 16.16 -14.10
N THR A 77 25.47 15.40 -13.02
CA THR A 77 24.38 14.42 -12.94
C THR A 77 23.20 15.05 -12.24
N ASP A 78 22.03 15.03 -12.87
CA ASP A 78 20.78 15.41 -12.20
C ASP A 78 20.35 14.22 -11.32
N PRO A 79 20.16 14.40 -10.00
CA PRO A 79 19.54 13.37 -9.17
C PRO A 79 18.10 13.12 -9.64
N HIS A 80 17.86 11.95 -10.22
CA HIS A 80 16.54 11.46 -10.58
C HIS A 80 16.06 10.46 -9.51
N LEU A 81 14.89 10.70 -8.94
CA LEU A 81 14.27 9.73 -8.04
C LEU A 81 13.34 8.85 -8.85
N GLU A 82 13.56 7.54 -8.83
CA GLU A 82 12.71 6.57 -9.51
C GLU A 82 11.95 5.74 -8.47
N ALA A 83 10.62 5.69 -8.63
CA ALA A 83 9.76 4.85 -7.82
C ALA A 83 9.68 3.45 -8.43
N HIS A 84 10.03 2.44 -7.65
CA HIS A 84 9.98 1.04 -8.09
C HIS A 84 8.64 0.41 -7.71
N ASP A 85 8.07 -0.39 -8.63
CA ASP A 85 6.83 -1.15 -8.43
C ASP A 85 7.06 -2.69 -8.46
N PRO A 86 7.92 -3.27 -7.60
CA PRO A 86 8.11 -4.71 -7.59
C PRO A 86 6.91 -5.40 -6.97
N THR A 87 6.56 -6.61 -7.42
CA THR A 87 5.56 -7.42 -6.71
C THR A 87 6.05 -7.77 -5.31
N GLY A 88 5.21 -7.58 -4.29
CA GLY A 88 5.46 -7.99 -2.91
C GLY A 88 5.08 -6.95 -1.86
N PHE A 89 5.08 -5.65 -2.19
CA PHE A 89 4.70 -4.60 -1.24
C PHE A 89 3.21 -4.66 -0.88
N GLN A 90 2.34 -5.09 -1.81
CA GLN A 90 0.89 -5.08 -1.63
C GLN A 90 0.42 -5.95 -0.46
N PHE A 91 1.25 -6.90 -0.03
CA PHE A 91 0.95 -7.79 1.09
C PHE A 91 1.07 -7.09 2.46
N ARG A 92 1.84 -6.00 2.53
CA ARG A 92 2.04 -5.21 3.76
C ARG A 92 1.43 -3.83 3.70
N GLN A 93 0.99 -3.38 2.52
CA GLN A 93 0.37 -2.07 2.38
C GLN A 93 -1.08 -2.05 2.82
N CYS A 94 -1.54 -0.87 3.23
CA CYS A 94 -2.96 -0.63 3.44
C CYS A 94 -3.70 -0.84 2.11
N ARG A 95 -4.88 -1.48 2.18
CA ARG A 95 -5.61 -1.83 0.96
C ARG A 95 -7.09 -2.04 1.24
N GLY A 96 -7.89 -1.78 0.21
CA GLY A 96 -9.26 -2.26 0.16
C GLY A 96 -9.31 -3.71 -0.32
N LEU A 97 -10.41 -4.37 -0.01
CA LEU A 97 -10.81 -5.66 -0.55
C LEU A 97 -12.22 -5.52 -1.09
N PHE A 98 -12.44 -6.01 -2.29
CA PHE A 98 -13.75 -6.33 -2.84
C PHE A 98 -13.69 -7.73 -3.45
N VAL A 99 -14.68 -8.56 -3.16
CA VAL A 99 -14.91 -9.83 -3.84
C VAL A 99 -16.27 -9.73 -4.53
N LEU A 100 -16.27 -9.82 -5.85
CA LEU A 100 -17.47 -9.80 -6.67
C LEU A 100 -17.82 -11.21 -7.13
N GLN A 101 -19.07 -11.62 -6.93
CA GLN A 101 -19.66 -12.75 -7.63
C GLN A 101 -20.20 -12.27 -8.97
N THR A 102 -19.62 -12.77 -10.06
CA THR A 102 -19.99 -12.39 -11.43
C THR A 102 -20.37 -13.64 -12.25
N PRO A 103 -20.97 -13.49 -13.46
CA PRO A 103 -21.27 -14.61 -14.34
C PRO A 103 -20.04 -15.41 -14.80
N ILE A 104 -18.84 -14.80 -14.77
CA ILE A 104 -17.58 -15.45 -15.19
C ILE A 104 -16.78 -16.03 -14.02
N GLY A 105 -17.31 -15.97 -12.80
CA GLY A 105 -16.66 -16.41 -11.57
C GLY A 105 -16.45 -15.28 -10.56
N LYS A 106 -15.61 -15.56 -9.55
CA LYS A 106 -15.27 -14.57 -8.52
C LYS A 106 -14.13 -13.68 -8.99
N ILE A 107 -14.26 -12.38 -8.75
CA ILE A 107 -13.21 -11.39 -9.05
C ILE A 107 -12.87 -10.67 -7.74
N ALA A 108 -11.59 -10.69 -7.36
CA ALA A 108 -11.08 -9.86 -6.26
C ALA A 108 -10.49 -8.57 -6.82
N VAL A 109 -10.83 -7.43 -6.22
CA VAL A 109 -10.23 -6.13 -6.52
C VAL A 109 -9.59 -5.59 -5.25
N LEU A 110 -8.31 -5.24 -5.34
CA LEU A 110 -7.54 -4.68 -4.22
C LEU A 110 -6.96 -3.32 -4.62
N PRO A 111 -7.63 -2.21 -4.27
CA PRO A 111 -7.01 -0.90 -4.28
C PRO A 111 -5.97 -0.84 -3.17
N VAL A 112 -4.73 -0.51 -3.50
CA VAL A 112 -3.60 -0.51 -2.55
C VAL A 112 -3.05 0.90 -2.43
N GLY A 113 -2.97 1.43 -1.20
CA GLY A 113 -2.46 2.78 -0.95
C GLY A 113 -0.94 2.82 -0.93
N MET A 114 -0.34 3.76 -1.67
CA MET A 114 1.12 3.93 -1.77
C MET A 114 1.52 5.40 -1.65
N ALA A 115 2.57 5.65 -0.85
CA ALA A 115 3.16 6.97 -0.62
C ALA A 115 2.12 8.07 -0.35
N GLN A 116 2.05 9.11 -1.18
CA GLN A 116 1.14 10.25 -1.00
C GLN A 116 -0.32 9.92 -1.37
N VAL A 117 -0.55 8.90 -2.20
CA VAL A 117 -1.89 8.46 -2.62
C VAL A 117 -2.22 7.18 -1.84
N SER A 118 -2.51 7.35 -0.55
CA SER A 118 -2.60 6.23 0.39
C SER A 118 -4.00 5.99 0.94
N SER A 119 -4.88 6.99 0.86
CA SER A 119 -6.22 6.92 1.41
C SER A 119 -7.15 6.15 0.48
N VAL A 120 -7.48 4.91 0.85
CA VAL A 120 -8.45 4.07 0.12
C VAL A 120 -9.87 4.37 0.62
N VAL A 121 -10.67 5.01 -0.21
CA VAL A 121 -12.04 5.44 0.13
C VAL A 121 -13.05 4.61 -0.65
N PHE A 122 -14.01 4.00 0.05
CA PHE A 122 -15.04 3.17 -0.57
C PHE A 122 -16.18 4.04 -1.09
N VAL A 123 -16.77 3.65 -2.21
CA VAL A 123 -17.95 4.33 -2.79
C VAL A 123 -19.20 3.50 -2.51
N ARG A 124 -20.27 4.16 -2.07
CA ARG A 124 -21.56 3.50 -1.85
C ARG A 124 -22.15 3.07 -3.22
N PRO A 125 -22.42 1.77 -3.45
CA PRO A 125 -22.97 1.31 -4.73
C PRO A 125 -24.28 2.00 -5.10
N GLY A 126 -24.39 2.45 -6.34
CA GLY A 126 -25.56 3.19 -6.84
C GLY A 126 -25.57 4.69 -6.52
N SER A 127 -24.55 5.20 -5.84
CA SER A 127 -24.25 6.63 -5.75
C SER A 127 -22.77 6.87 -6.06
N GLU A 128 -22.35 8.14 -6.06
CA GLU A 128 -20.93 8.55 -6.12
C GLU A 128 -20.44 9.04 -4.75
N GLU A 129 -21.15 8.68 -3.68
CA GLU A 129 -20.85 9.12 -2.32
C GLU A 129 -19.63 8.37 -1.76
N LEU A 130 -18.62 9.14 -1.35
CA LEU A 130 -17.41 8.65 -0.72
C LEU A 130 -17.64 8.37 0.77
N MET A 131 -17.40 7.13 1.21
CA MET A 131 -17.55 6.74 2.61
C MET A 131 -16.37 7.24 3.44
N ARG A 132 -16.56 8.37 4.11
CA ARG A 132 -15.56 9.00 5.00
C ARG A 132 -16.03 9.02 6.45
N LEU A 133 -15.06 9.09 7.36
CA LEU A 133 -15.32 9.44 8.76
C LEU A 133 -15.51 10.95 8.86
N SER A 134 -16.40 11.39 9.76
CA SER A 134 -16.52 12.82 10.06
C SER A 134 -15.26 13.35 10.75
N ALA A 135 -15.04 14.66 10.70
CA ALA A 135 -13.90 15.29 11.39
C ALA A 135 -13.94 15.07 12.91
N GLU A 136 -15.13 14.89 13.50
CA GLU A 136 -15.28 14.59 14.93
C GLU A 136 -14.92 13.13 15.23
N GLU A 137 -15.39 12.19 14.39
CA GLU A 137 -15.06 10.77 14.51
C GLU A 137 -13.56 10.55 14.41
N GLN A 138 -12.89 11.23 13.49
CA GLN A 138 -11.42 11.14 13.34
C GLN A 138 -10.65 11.66 14.55
N LYS A 139 -11.17 12.67 15.25
CA LYS A 139 -10.51 13.25 16.44
C LYS A 139 -10.74 12.44 17.71
N ILE A 140 -11.91 11.81 17.84
CA ILE A 140 -12.33 11.15 19.07
C ILE A 140 -11.94 9.68 19.08
N LEU A 141 -11.99 9.01 17.93
CA LEU A 141 -11.76 7.57 17.82
C LEU A 141 -10.27 7.27 17.62
N SER A 142 -9.79 6.23 18.28
CA SER A 142 -8.50 5.62 17.96
C SER A 142 -8.50 5.02 16.55
N TYR A 143 -7.32 4.80 15.97
CA TYR A 143 -7.19 4.21 14.64
C TYR A 143 -7.93 2.86 14.51
N GLU A 144 -7.85 1.99 15.51
CA GLU A 144 -8.55 0.69 15.47
C GLU A 144 -10.07 0.86 15.48
N GLU A 145 -10.58 1.80 16.29
CA GLU A 145 -12.01 2.13 16.31
C GLU A 145 -12.48 2.73 14.98
N GLN A 146 -11.65 3.56 14.35
CA GLN A 146 -11.89 4.09 13.00
C GLN A 146 -11.95 2.98 11.94
N VAL A 147 -10.99 2.06 11.93
CA VAL A 147 -10.98 0.87 11.05
C VAL A 147 -12.26 0.06 11.25
N ASN A 148 -12.62 -0.22 12.50
CA ASN A 148 -13.78 -1.03 12.85
C ASN A 148 -15.08 -0.35 12.42
N LEU A 149 -15.20 0.97 12.63
CA LEU A 149 -16.35 1.75 12.21
C LEU A 149 -16.51 1.76 10.68
N ILE A 150 -15.42 1.99 9.94
CA ILE A 150 -15.42 1.93 8.48
C ILE A 150 -15.82 0.53 7.99
N ASN A 151 -15.23 -0.53 8.54
CA ASN A 151 -15.58 -1.89 8.17
C ASN A 151 -17.04 -2.23 8.49
N ALA A 152 -17.58 -1.77 9.62
CA ALA A 152 -18.99 -1.93 9.95
C ALA A 152 -19.90 -1.22 8.92
N ARG A 153 -19.53 -0.01 8.49
CA ARG A 153 -20.26 0.72 7.44
C ARG A 153 -20.17 0.01 6.09
N ILE A 154 -19.01 -0.49 5.70
CA ILE A 154 -18.80 -1.26 4.46
C ILE A 154 -19.69 -2.50 4.45
N GLN A 155 -19.72 -3.25 5.54
CA GLN A 155 -20.57 -4.45 5.66
C GLN A 155 -22.06 -4.12 5.52
N ARG A 156 -22.52 -3.00 6.10
CA ARG A 156 -23.91 -2.56 6.01
C ARG A 156 -24.30 -2.03 4.62
N ASP A 157 -23.45 -1.21 4.03
CA ASP A 157 -23.81 -0.37 2.89
C ASP A 157 -23.36 -0.96 1.54
N ILE A 158 -22.29 -1.76 1.51
CA ILE A 158 -21.65 -2.27 0.28
C ILE A 158 -21.89 -3.76 0.08
N VAL A 159 -21.66 -4.58 1.12
CA VAL A 159 -21.78 -6.03 0.99
C VAL A 159 -23.23 -6.43 0.69
N GLY A 160 -23.41 -7.32 -0.27
CA GLY A 160 -24.71 -7.73 -0.81
C GLY A 160 -25.28 -6.81 -1.89
N ARG A 161 -24.67 -5.64 -2.14
CA ARG A 161 -25.10 -4.74 -3.23
C ARG A 161 -24.61 -5.24 -4.59
N THR A 162 -25.36 -4.89 -5.62
CA THR A 162 -24.99 -5.17 -7.01
C THR A 162 -24.37 -3.92 -7.62
N VAL A 163 -23.30 -4.12 -8.39
CA VAL A 163 -22.63 -3.09 -9.20
C VAL A 163 -22.68 -3.49 -10.67
N LYS A 164 -22.74 -2.49 -11.55
CA LYS A 164 -22.55 -2.66 -12.98
C LYS A 164 -21.08 -2.49 -13.33
N LYS A 165 -20.64 -3.12 -14.41
CA LYS A 165 -19.36 -2.79 -15.05
C LYS A 165 -19.31 -1.27 -15.24
N VAL A 166 -18.17 -0.66 -14.92
CA VAL A 166 -17.92 0.79 -14.90
C VAL A 166 -18.51 1.59 -13.74
N ASP A 167 -19.27 1.00 -12.80
CA ASP A 167 -19.63 1.72 -11.58
C ASP A 167 -18.38 1.99 -10.74
N MET A 168 -18.26 3.18 -10.17
CA MET A 168 -17.15 3.52 -9.28
C MET A 168 -17.29 2.74 -7.96
N ILE A 169 -16.22 2.05 -7.54
CA ILE A 169 -16.22 1.24 -6.32
C ILE A 169 -15.29 1.79 -5.25
N THR A 170 -14.23 2.50 -5.66
CA THR A 170 -13.32 3.17 -4.73
C THR A 170 -12.68 4.39 -5.38
N SER A 171 -12.24 5.32 -4.55
CA SER A 171 -11.32 6.38 -4.91
C SER A 171 -10.11 6.31 -4.00
N MET A 172 -8.92 6.46 -4.57
CA MET A 172 -7.72 6.76 -3.82
C MET A 172 -7.55 8.27 -3.77
N VAL A 173 -7.20 8.80 -2.60
CA VAL A 173 -7.12 10.25 -2.36
C VAL A 173 -5.73 10.59 -1.84
N LEU A 174 -5.26 11.77 -2.24
CA LEU A 174 -4.04 12.36 -1.68
C LEU A 174 -4.26 12.69 -0.21
N ASP A 175 -3.28 12.36 0.61
CA ASP A 175 -3.30 12.76 2.01
C ASP A 175 -3.16 14.30 2.11
N GLY A 176 -4.17 14.97 2.68
CA GLY A 176 -4.25 16.45 2.76
C GLY A 176 -5.36 17.11 1.95
N ASP A 177 -6.01 16.38 1.03
CA ASP A 177 -7.12 16.92 0.23
C ASP A 177 -8.43 16.97 1.03
N ARG A 178 -8.73 18.15 1.58
CA ARG A 178 -10.06 18.49 2.11
C ARG A 178 -10.99 18.76 0.93
N ASP A 179 -12.20 18.20 0.94
CA ASP A 179 -13.29 18.75 0.13
C ASP A 179 -13.44 20.23 0.52
N GLU A 180 -13.20 21.16 -0.41
CA GLU A 180 -13.42 22.60 -0.21
C GLU A 180 -14.93 22.91 -0.10
N GLY A 181 -15.53 22.52 1.01
CA GLY A 181 -16.85 22.93 1.46
C GLY A 181 -16.72 23.86 2.65
N THR A 182 -16.68 25.18 2.38
CA THR A 182 -16.87 26.28 3.33
C THR A 182 -16.22 26.13 4.72
N ALA A 183 -14.96 26.52 4.85
CA ALA A 183 -14.42 26.96 6.14
C ALA A 183 -13.29 27.97 5.92
N SER A 184 -13.52 29.20 6.40
CA SER A 184 -12.57 30.31 6.39
C SER A 184 -11.29 29.99 7.16
N VAL A 185 -10.19 30.51 6.63
CA VAL A 185 -8.84 30.48 7.20
C VAL A 185 -8.83 31.04 8.62
N ALA A 186 -8.46 30.21 9.61
CA ALA A 186 -7.93 30.65 10.90
C ALA A 186 -7.03 29.56 11.53
N ASP A 187 -5.83 30.01 11.89
CA ASP A 187 -4.93 29.56 12.97
C ASP A 187 -4.38 28.11 12.97
N GLY A 188 -3.16 27.97 12.42
CA GLY A 188 -1.96 27.82 13.26
C GLY A 188 -1.78 26.58 14.15
N ALA A 189 -2.55 25.51 13.99
CA ALA A 189 -2.30 24.22 14.63
C ALA A 189 -1.80 23.18 13.61
N PRO A 190 -0.88 22.24 13.97
CA PRO A 190 -0.54 21.13 13.09
C PRO A 190 -1.79 20.25 12.94
N LEU A 191 -2.37 20.27 11.74
CA LEU A 191 -3.61 19.55 11.44
C LEU A 191 -3.27 18.08 11.13
N GLU A 192 -3.53 17.22 12.11
CA GLU A 192 -3.42 15.76 11.97
C GLU A 192 -4.61 15.25 11.14
N GLU A 193 -4.42 15.13 9.83
CA GLU A 193 -5.32 14.38 8.97
C GLU A 193 -4.84 12.93 8.95
N VAL A 194 -5.65 12.05 9.54
CA VAL A 194 -5.39 10.61 9.54
C VAL A 194 -5.59 10.15 8.11
N CYS A 195 -4.48 10.04 7.38
CA CYS A 195 -4.41 8.97 6.42
C CYS A 195 -4.78 7.69 7.19
N PHE A 196 -5.50 6.75 6.59
CA PHE A 196 -5.28 5.38 7.03
C PHE A 196 -3.79 4.94 6.85
N GLY A 197 -2.98 5.79 6.20
CA GLY A 197 -1.52 5.81 6.16
C GLY A 197 -0.82 6.28 7.45
N HIS A 198 -0.09 5.35 8.02
CA HIS A 198 0.88 5.62 9.06
C HIS A 198 1.92 6.66 8.60
N ARG A 199 2.25 7.61 9.48
CA ARG A 199 3.34 8.58 9.33
C ARG A 199 4.63 7.86 8.88
N GLN A 200 5.15 8.17 7.70
CA GLN A 200 6.53 7.82 7.36
C GLN A 200 7.47 8.68 8.21
N VAL A 201 8.05 8.10 9.26
CA VAL A 201 9.27 8.65 9.85
C VAL A 201 10.41 8.32 8.89
N LEU A 202 10.77 9.27 8.03
CA LEU A 202 12.05 9.25 7.33
C LEU A 202 13.16 9.40 8.38
N ALA A 203 13.70 8.29 8.84
CA ALA A 203 14.95 8.30 9.58
C ALA A 203 16.05 8.72 8.61
N ALA A 204 16.57 9.95 8.78
CA ALA A 204 17.83 10.34 8.15
C ALA A 204 18.91 9.31 8.53
N PRO A 205 19.82 8.93 7.63
CA PRO A 205 20.98 8.13 8.02
C PRO A 205 21.73 8.93 9.09
N GLY A 206 21.68 8.42 10.32
CA GLY A 206 22.41 9.00 11.43
C GLY A 206 23.87 9.17 11.03
N LYS A 207 24.41 10.37 11.26
CA LYS A 207 25.83 10.68 11.04
C LYS A 207 26.69 9.51 11.54
N PRO A 208 27.70 9.06 10.79
CA PRO A 208 28.59 8.00 11.26
C PRO A 208 29.22 8.45 12.58
N ARG A 209 28.99 7.67 13.63
CA ARG A 209 29.60 7.87 14.94
C ARG A 209 31.12 7.71 14.77
N PRO A 210 31.95 8.63 15.30
CA PRO A 210 33.40 8.54 15.12
C PRO A 210 33.93 7.22 15.70
N ALA A 211 34.86 6.59 14.98
CA ALA A 211 35.44 5.30 15.30
C ALA A 211 35.96 5.26 16.74
N ALA A 212 35.37 4.40 17.57
CA ALA A 212 35.89 4.11 18.89
C ALA A 212 37.20 3.32 18.74
N ARG A 213 38.23 3.84 19.42
CA ARG A 213 39.59 3.32 19.52
C ARG A 213 39.58 1.84 19.92
N ALA A 214 40.41 1.04 19.25
CA ALA A 214 40.57 -0.39 19.49
C ALA A 214 40.84 -0.70 20.98
N SER A 215 39.98 -1.52 21.57
CA SER A 215 40.21 -2.19 22.85
C SER A 215 40.35 -3.69 22.56
N ALA A 216 41.44 -4.28 23.04
CA ALA A 216 41.89 -5.64 22.73
C ALA A 216 40.86 -6.71 23.14
N LEU A 217 40.61 -7.67 22.24
CA LEU A 217 39.91 -8.92 22.56
C LEU A 217 40.84 -9.89 23.32
N PRO A 218 40.38 -10.56 24.39
CA PRO A 218 41.07 -11.73 24.95
C PRO A 218 40.80 -12.99 24.09
N PRO A 219 41.68 -14.01 24.16
CA PRO A 219 41.72 -15.10 23.18
C PRO A 219 40.61 -16.14 23.35
N ALA A 220 40.32 -16.82 22.24
CA ALA A 220 39.27 -17.81 22.06
C ALA A 220 39.42 -19.05 22.98
N LEU A 221 38.28 -19.52 23.50
CA LEU A 221 38.11 -20.90 23.96
C LEU A 221 37.17 -21.66 23.02
N THR A 222 37.49 -22.93 22.86
CA THR A 222 37.07 -23.88 21.84
C THR A 222 35.75 -24.60 22.15
N THR A 223 35.19 -25.22 21.10
CA THR A 223 34.21 -26.33 21.04
C THR A 223 32.72 -25.99 21.05
N ALA A 224 32.04 -26.19 19.91
CA ALA A 224 31.09 -27.29 19.68
C ALA A 224 30.42 -27.11 18.29
N THR A 225 30.50 -28.15 17.46
CA THR A 225 29.92 -28.23 16.12
C THR A 225 28.40 -28.44 16.19
N PRO A 226 27.57 -27.68 15.44
CA PRO A 226 26.14 -27.97 15.32
C PRO A 226 25.87 -29.06 14.24
N PRO A 227 24.79 -29.85 14.36
CA PRO A 227 24.54 -30.98 13.47
C PRO A 227 24.03 -30.54 12.09
N HIS A 228 24.54 -31.22 11.06
CA HIS A 228 24.15 -31.07 9.66
C HIS A 228 22.72 -31.61 9.42
N TRP A 229 21.85 -30.77 8.85
CA TRP A 229 20.57 -31.20 8.30
C TRP A 229 20.75 -31.58 6.82
N HIS A 230 20.63 -32.87 6.52
CA HIS A 230 20.60 -33.37 5.14
C HIS A 230 19.22 -33.14 4.51
N ALA A 231 19.19 -32.41 3.40
CA ALA A 231 18.04 -32.36 2.50
C ALA A 231 17.87 -33.73 1.84
N ARG A 232 16.70 -34.36 2.05
CA ARG A 232 16.33 -35.62 1.41
C ARG A 232 15.50 -35.28 0.17
N THR A 233 16.05 -35.54 -1.00
CA THR A 233 15.34 -35.49 -2.27
C THR A 233 14.33 -36.63 -2.36
N SER A 234 13.11 -36.32 -2.77
CA SER A 234 12.03 -37.28 -3.04
C SER A 234 12.33 -38.08 -4.33
N PRO A 235 11.93 -39.36 -4.41
CA PRO A 235 12.14 -40.16 -5.60
C PRO A 235 11.07 -39.89 -6.67
N THR A 236 11.54 -39.89 -7.91
CA THR A 236 10.78 -39.95 -9.16
C THR A 236 9.89 -41.20 -9.22
N PHE A 237 8.65 -41.03 -9.67
CA PHE A 237 7.79 -42.13 -10.13
C PHE A 237 7.84 -42.21 -11.66
N PRO A 238 7.86 -43.40 -12.28
CA PRO A 238 7.88 -43.54 -13.73
C PRO A 238 6.47 -43.68 -14.33
N ALA A 239 6.37 -43.14 -15.57
CA ALA A 239 5.40 -43.34 -16.67
C ALA A 239 3.90 -43.37 -16.34
#